data_AF-A0A914GJU7-F1
#
_entry.id   AF-A0A914GJU7-F1
#
_cell.length_a   1.000
_cell.length_b   1.000
_cell.length_c   1.000
_cell.angle_alpha   90.00
_cell.angle_beta   90.00
_cell.angle_gamma   90.00
#
_symmetry.space_group_name_H-M   'P 1'
#
loop_
_entity.id
_entity.type
_entity.pdbx_description
1 polymer ?
#
loop_
_entity_poly.entity_id
_entity_poly.type
_entity_poly.pdbx_seq_one_letter_code
_entity_poly.pdbx_strand_id
1 'polypeptide(L)'
;MVEENDENEALEKVEDEIHKVKIERLLKVAEKVLKENKERCLKSFAFYFIILVIAGLPLWWITTSPYRASLERFNDNEAIFSDLMVDQTSEEEFRDNSPDVWNEISISAAYNLHLIFVHEENDNNKWSTVEKSIFNEVNKMVNYLSDTVFFSVTTEHFWDLYQSDIFSKKNNKKLVLNGADMTRFITAIDKHSSPVISTDPLLKFVFVLTNDGIEIDGIQSNGQTFASWGSIINASPGKSDEYLNAIYESFHSLLGVQISTDDLPPTVKHPDHAAWNNFRRRAFSENINKAKHFITAINTLASKMPQLVITPEVGELVRKSKNFVKEAISEENPLKASVARLLAERAADHSSLIGTGDLTSSLKIGIYVPIGMPLMLPIVEVLIRYFWGRYKNRHIKVE
;
A
#
# COMPACT_ATOMS: atom_id res chain seq x y z
N MET A 1 -108.69 -19.68 -28.61
CA MET A 1 -107.38 -20.38 -28.58
C MET A 1 -106.36 -19.86 -29.59
N VAL A 2 -106.68 -18.91 -30.49
CA VAL A 2 -105.70 -18.35 -31.44
C VAL A 2 -105.18 -16.97 -31.02
N GLU A 3 -105.99 -16.15 -30.32
CA GLU A 3 -105.57 -14.80 -29.88
C GLU A 3 -104.57 -14.78 -28.71
N GLU A 4 -104.48 -15.85 -27.90
CA GLU A 4 -103.59 -15.92 -26.73
C GLU A 4 -102.13 -16.28 -27.09
N ASN A 5 -101.89 -16.74 -28.32
CA ASN A 5 -100.55 -17.12 -28.81
C ASN A 5 -99.82 -15.94 -29.47
N ASP A 6 -100.54 -15.05 -30.16
CA ASP A 6 -99.96 -13.84 -30.77
C ASP A 6 -99.56 -12.79 -29.72
N GLU A 7 -100.30 -12.69 -28.60
CA GLU A 7 -99.92 -11.79 -27.49
C GLU A 7 -98.66 -12.27 -26.77
N ASN A 8 -98.49 -13.58 -26.58
CA ASN A 8 -97.28 -14.14 -25.95
C ASN A 8 -96.04 -14.01 -26.84
N GLU A 9 -96.16 -14.19 -28.16
CA GLU A 9 -95.04 -13.99 -29.09
C GLU A 9 -94.64 -12.51 -29.21
N ALA A 10 -95.60 -11.60 -29.07
CA ALA A 10 -95.33 -10.16 -29.02
C ALA A 10 -94.67 -9.75 -27.70
N LEU A 11 -95.09 -10.32 -26.57
CA LEU A 11 -94.47 -10.10 -25.26
C LEU A 11 -93.02 -10.60 -25.21
N GLU A 12 -92.75 -11.78 -25.78
CA GLU A 12 -91.40 -12.35 -25.83
C GLU A 12 -90.45 -11.50 -26.70
N LYS A 13 -90.91 -10.98 -27.84
CA LYS A 13 -90.13 -10.04 -28.68
C LYS A 13 -89.85 -8.72 -27.98
N VAL A 14 -90.79 -8.21 -27.20
CA VAL A 14 -90.61 -6.96 -26.44
C VAL A 14 -89.64 -7.17 -25.28
N GLU A 15 -89.70 -8.30 -24.57
CA GLU A 15 -88.70 -8.63 -23.53
C GLU A 15 -87.30 -8.80 -24.10
N ASP A 16 -87.16 -9.40 -25.29
CA ASP A 16 -85.88 -9.62 -25.94
C ASP A 16 -85.26 -8.32 -26.46
N GLU A 17 -86.06 -7.38 -26.97
CA GLU A 17 -85.62 -6.01 -27.29
C GLU A 17 -85.17 -5.24 -26.03
N ILE A 18 -85.94 -5.34 -24.93
CA ILE A 18 -85.58 -4.70 -23.66
C ILE A 18 -84.25 -5.26 -23.14
N HIS A 19 -84.04 -6.57 -23.24
CA HIS A 19 -82.79 -7.22 -22.87
C HIS A 19 -81.62 -6.75 -23.74
N LYS A 20 -81.80 -6.67 -25.06
CA LYS A 20 -80.77 -6.14 -25.99
C LYS A 20 -80.37 -4.72 -25.66
N VAL A 21 -81.34 -3.82 -25.46
CA VAL A 21 -81.09 -2.41 -25.14
C VAL A 21 -80.37 -2.28 -23.79
N LYS A 22 -80.71 -3.13 -22.82
CA LYS A 22 -80.04 -3.16 -21.50
C LYS A 22 -78.59 -3.65 -21.62
N ILE A 23 -78.33 -4.68 -22.42
CA ILE A 23 -76.98 -5.21 -22.69
C ILE A 23 -76.11 -4.18 -23.41
N GLU A 24 -76.63 -3.48 -24.43
CA GLU A 24 -75.87 -2.43 -25.12
C GLU A 24 -75.51 -1.26 -24.20
N ARG A 25 -76.43 -0.86 -23.31
CA ARG A 25 -76.13 0.17 -22.30
C ARG A 25 -75.05 -0.30 -21.34
N LEU A 26 -75.10 -1.55 -20.88
CA LEU A 26 -74.09 -2.12 -19.99
C LEU A 26 -72.71 -2.22 -20.68
N LEU A 27 -72.66 -2.61 -21.95
CA LEU A 27 -71.42 -2.65 -22.74
C LEU A 27 -70.82 -1.25 -22.92
N LYS A 28 -71.63 -0.24 -23.25
CA LYS A 28 -71.16 1.15 -23.36
C LYS A 28 -70.62 1.69 -22.02
N VAL A 29 -71.28 1.36 -20.91
CA VAL A 29 -70.81 1.73 -19.56
C VAL A 29 -69.51 1.00 -19.24
N ALA A 30 -69.41 -0.30 -19.54
CA ALA A 30 -68.22 -1.10 -19.30
C ALA A 30 -67.03 -0.59 -20.12
N GLU A 31 -67.19 -0.29 -21.41
CA GLU A 31 -66.13 0.29 -22.25
C GLU A 31 -65.66 1.65 -21.72
N LYS A 32 -66.60 2.50 -21.30
CA LYS A 32 -66.28 3.81 -20.71
C LYS A 32 -65.45 3.66 -19.43
N VAL A 33 -65.85 2.77 -18.52
CA VAL A 33 -65.11 2.48 -17.28
C VAL A 33 -63.72 1.89 -17.57
N LEU A 34 -63.61 1.01 -18.56
CA LEU A 34 -62.35 0.36 -18.92
C LEU A 34 -61.34 1.36 -19.54
N LYS A 35 -61.84 2.31 -20.33
CA LYS A 35 -61.03 3.39 -20.92
C LYS A 35 -60.56 4.37 -19.84
N GLU A 36 -61.46 4.76 -18.93
CA GLU A 36 -61.14 5.67 -17.82
C GLU A 36 -60.12 5.06 -16.85
N ASN A 37 -60.23 3.76 -16.54
CA ASN A 37 -59.25 3.05 -15.72
C ASN A 37 -57.87 2.93 -16.39
N LYS A 38 -57.81 2.72 -17.72
CA LYS A 38 -56.55 2.72 -18.47
C LYS A 38 -55.85 4.07 -18.38
N GLU A 39 -56.58 5.17 -18.53
CA GLU A 39 -56.01 6.52 -18.43
C GLU A 39 -55.53 6.83 -17.01
N ARG A 40 -56.25 6.40 -15.96
CA ARG A 40 -55.83 6.57 -14.57
C ARG A 40 -54.56 5.77 -14.25
N CYS A 41 -54.46 4.53 -14.74
CA CYS A 41 -53.23 3.73 -14.63
C CYS A 41 -52.06 4.37 -15.35
N LEU A 42 -52.27 4.87 -16.57
CA LEU A 42 -51.22 5.51 -17.37
C LEU A 42 -50.72 6.79 -16.70
N LYS A 43 -51.63 7.62 -16.17
CA LYS A 43 -51.30 8.84 -15.43
C LYS A 43 -50.54 8.55 -14.13
N SER A 44 -50.95 7.53 -13.38
CA SER A 44 -50.21 7.10 -12.18
C SER A 44 -48.82 6.59 -12.53
N PHE A 45 -48.69 5.74 -13.56
CA PHE A 45 -47.40 5.25 -14.03
C PHE A 45 -46.46 6.40 -14.44
N ALA A 46 -46.96 7.34 -15.23
CA ALA A 46 -46.19 8.50 -15.65
C ALA A 46 -45.75 9.35 -14.45
N PHE A 47 -46.62 9.58 -13.47
CA PHE A 47 -46.29 10.34 -12.26
C PHE A 47 -45.17 9.68 -11.43
N TYR A 48 -45.27 8.38 -11.16
CA TYR A 48 -44.22 7.65 -10.43
C TYR A 48 -42.91 7.56 -11.22
N PHE A 49 -42.99 7.36 -12.53
CA PHE A 49 -41.82 7.35 -13.40
C PHE A 49 -41.08 8.70 -13.39
N ILE A 50 -41.82 9.80 -13.46
CA ILE A 50 -41.26 11.16 -13.38
C ILE A 50 -40.59 11.38 -12.03
N ILE A 51 -41.22 11.01 -10.92
CA ILE A 51 -40.61 11.14 -9.58
C ILE A 51 -39.33 10.30 -9.47
N LEU A 52 -39.36 9.06 -9.97
CA LEU A 52 -38.20 8.18 -9.93
C LEU A 52 -37.03 8.74 -10.77
N VAL A 53 -37.31 9.32 -11.94
CA VAL A 53 -36.28 9.88 -12.81
C VAL A 53 -35.76 11.23 -12.32
N ILE A 54 -36.64 12.10 -11.83
CA ILE A 54 -36.27 13.48 -11.43
C ILE A 54 -35.71 13.53 -10.00
N ALA A 55 -36.27 12.77 -9.06
CA ALA A 55 -35.83 12.78 -7.68
C ALA A 55 -35.08 11.49 -7.32
N GLY A 56 -35.59 10.33 -7.74
CA GLY A 56 -35.01 9.03 -7.41
C GLY A 56 -33.59 8.85 -7.95
N LEU A 57 -33.36 9.06 -9.25
CA LEU A 57 -32.05 8.88 -9.89
C LEU A 57 -31.00 9.89 -9.39
N PRO A 58 -31.29 11.20 -9.25
CA PRO A 58 -30.30 12.13 -8.70
C PRO A 58 -30.01 11.89 -7.21
N LEU A 59 -31.03 11.60 -6.40
CA LEU A 59 -30.83 11.26 -5.00
C LEU A 59 -30.05 9.94 -4.85
N TRP A 60 -30.31 8.96 -5.71
CA TRP A 60 -29.54 7.73 -5.82
C TRP A 60 -28.10 8.01 -6.20
N TRP A 61 -27.84 8.84 -7.20
CA TRP A 61 -26.49 9.19 -7.63
C TRP A 61 -25.69 9.87 -6.51
N ILE A 62 -26.30 10.80 -5.78
CA ILE A 62 -25.65 11.54 -4.68
C ILE A 62 -25.39 10.63 -3.47
N THR A 63 -26.34 9.75 -3.12
CA THR A 63 -26.21 8.86 -1.96
C THR A 63 -25.30 7.65 -2.21
N THR A 64 -25.04 7.31 -3.48
CA THR A 64 -24.21 6.15 -3.86
C THR A 64 -22.82 6.50 -4.36
N SER A 65 -22.55 7.79 -4.59
CA SER A 65 -21.19 8.22 -4.89
C SER A 65 -20.32 8.01 -3.65
N PRO A 66 -19.26 7.17 -3.71
CA PRO A 66 -18.34 7.04 -2.59
C PRO A 66 -17.73 8.41 -2.29
N TYR A 67 -17.71 8.79 -1.01
CA TYR A 67 -17.01 10.00 -0.57
C TYR A 67 -15.55 9.92 -0.99
N ARG A 68 -15.02 11.00 -1.56
CA ARG A 68 -13.62 11.10 -1.96
C ARG A 68 -13.00 12.32 -1.31
N ALA A 69 -11.90 12.13 -0.60
CA ALA A 69 -11.04 13.24 -0.28
C ALA A 69 -10.49 13.84 -1.58
N SER A 70 -10.50 15.17 -1.68
CA SER A 70 -9.88 15.88 -2.80
C SER A 70 -8.37 15.67 -2.71
N LEU A 71 -7.82 14.89 -3.64
CA LEU A 71 -6.37 14.85 -3.83
C LEU A 71 -5.99 16.03 -4.72
N GLU A 72 -5.25 16.97 -4.14
CA GLU A 72 -4.59 17.98 -4.96
C GLU A 72 -3.56 17.30 -5.84
N ARG A 73 -3.73 17.42 -7.16
CA ARG A 73 -2.69 16.99 -8.10
C ARG A 73 -1.44 17.84 -7.87
N PHE A 74 -0.27 17.25 -8.12
CA PHE A 74 0.85 18.08 -8.54
C PHE A 74 0.45 18.70 -9.87
N ASN A 75 0.47 20.03 -9.96
CA ASN A 75 0.33 20.68 -11.25
C ASN A 75 1.69 20.50 -11.93
N ASP A 76 1.71 19.92 -13.12
CA ASP A 76 2.94 19.74 -13.92
C ASP A 76 3.65 21.07 -14.22
N ASN A 77 2.96 22.20 -13.99
CA ASN A 77 3.46 23.57 -14.13
C ASN A 77 4.10 24.16 -12.85
N GLU A 78 4.20 23.42 -11.75
CA GLU A 78 5.03 23.86 -10.61
C GLU A 78 6.50 23.81 -11.05
N ALA A 79 6.98 24.92 -11.62
CA ALA A 79 8.34 25.13 -12.17
C ALA A 79 9.49 24.78 -11.20
N ILE A 80 9.19 24.61 -9.91
CA ILE A 80 10.11 24.15 -8.87
C ILE A 80 10.65 22.73 -9.18
N PHE A 81 9.93 21.92 -9.96
CA PHE A 81 10.27 20.52 -10.22
C PHE A 81 10.95 20.25 -11.56
N SER A 82 10.94 21.21 -12.50
CA SER A 82 11.72 21.09 -13.74
C SER A 82 13.21 21.25 -13.49
N ASP A 83 13.61 22.05 -12.49
CA ASP A 83 15.02 22.21 -12.11
C ASP A 83 15.62 20.93 -11.50
N LEU A 84 14.84 20.12 -10.79
CA LEU A 84 15.29 18.79 -10.31
C LEU A 84 15.30 17.71 -11.39
N MET A 85 14.50 17.85 -12.46
CA MET A 85 14.54 16.94 -13.62
C MET A 85 15.82 17.09 -14.46
N VAL A 86 16.52 18.23 -14.36
CA VAL A 86 17.84 18.43 -14.98
C VAL A 86 18.92 17.54 -14.34
N ASP A 87 18.67 17.01 -13.13
CA ASP A 87 19.61 16.12 -12.44
C ASP A 87 19.44 14.63 -12.82
N GLN A 88 18.40 14.25 -13.59
CA GLN A 88 18.27 12.87 -14.07
C GLN A 88 19.38 12.48 -15.06
N THR A 89 19.91 13.46 -15.81
CA THR A 89 21.09 13.26 -16.66
C THR A 89 22.37 13.02 -15.84
N SER A 90 22.45 13.56 -14.61
CA SER A 90 23.57 13.28 -13.71
C SER A 90 23.38 11.95 -12.98
N GLU A 91 22.15 11.52 -12.69
CA GLU A 91 21.84 10.17 -12.15
C GLU A 91 22.19 9.05 -13.15
N GLU A 92 22.01 9.24 -14.46
CA GLU A 92 22.47 8.29 -15.48
C GLU A 92 24.01 8.24 -15.57
N GLU A 93 24.70 9.39 -15.55
CA GLU A 93 26.16 9.45 -15.45
C GLU A 93 26.71 8.88 -14.14
N PHE A 94 25.98 9.03 -13.02
CA PHE A 94 26.36 8.49 -11.72
C PHE A 94 26.09 6.97 -11.63
N ARG A 95 25.00 6.48 -12.24
CA ARG A 95 24.72 5.04 -12.40
C ARG A 95 25.77 4.32 -13.23
N ASP A 96 26.28 4.97 -14.28
CA ASP A 96 27.30 4.36 -15.17
C ASP A 96 28.70 4.34 -14.52
N ASN A 97 28.94 5.22 -13.54
CA ASN A 97 30.20 5.32 -12.79
C ASN A 97 30.19 4.61 -11.42
N SER A 98 29.10 3.95 -11.03
CA SER A 98 29.01 3.23 -9.75
C SER A 98 29.46 1.78 -9.91
N PRO A 99 30.50 1.30 -9.19
CA PRO A 99 30.89 -0.10 -9.23
C PRO A 99 29.76 -0.94 -8.62
N ASP A 100 29.25 -1.88 -9.41
CA ASP A 100 28.29 -2.94 -9.05
C ASP A 100 27.19 -2.53 -8.04
N VAL A 101 26.04 -2.08 -8.56
CA VAL A 101 24.76 -1.89 -7.82
C VAL A 101 24.37 -3.12 -6.97
N TRP A 102 24.93 -4.30 -7.26
CA TRP A 102 24.76 -5.54 -6.51
C TRP A 102 25.51 -5.57 -5.17
N ASN A 103 26.43 -4.63 -4.93
CA ASN A 103 27.29 -4.59 -3.75
C ASN A 103 26.85 -3.58 -2.67
N GLU A 104 25.69 -2.92 -2.82
CA GLU A 104 25.18 -1.92 -1.86
C GLU A 104 23.73 -2.20 -1.46
N ILE A 105 23.31 -1.72 -0.29
CA ILE A 105 21.89 -1.73 0.08
C ILE A 105 21.13 -0.64 -0.68
N SER A 106 19.85 -0.89 -0.97
CA SER A 106 18.98 0.11 -1.59
C SER A 106 18.77 1.32 -0.68
N ILE A 107 18.86 2.53 -1.24
CA ILE A 107 18.63 3.76 -0.49
C ILE A 107 17.19 3.82 0.05
N SER A 108 17.09 3.99 1.36
CA SER A 108 15.83 4.13 2.09
C SER A 108 15.78 5.41 2.95
N ALA A 109 14.57 5.87 3.25
CA ALA A 109 14.35 6.92 4.24
C ALA A 109 14.51 6.40 5.68
N ALA A 110 14.39 5.10 5.89
CA ALA A 110 14.61 4.45 7.17
C ALA A 110 15.35 3.12 7.01
N TYR A 111 16.19 2.77 7.99
CA TYR A 111 16.87 1.49 8.08
C TYR A 111 16.69 0.85 9.46
N ASN A 112 16.54 -0.47 9.48
CA ASN A 112 16.64 -1.25 10.70
C ASN A 112 18.08 -1.74 10.85
N LEU A 113 18.75 -1.31 11.91
CA LEU A 113 20.08 -1.77 12.26
C LEU A 113 19.96 -2.88 13.31
N HIS A 114 20.44 -4.08 12.99
CA HIS A 114 20.39 -5.23 13.88
C HIS A 114 21.81 -5.65 14.27
N LEU A 115 22.15 -5.40 15.53
CA LEU A 115 23.43 -5.76 16.13
C LEU A 115 23.30 -7.13 16.79
N ILE A 116 24.04 -8.12 16.30
CA ILE A 116 24.00 -9.49 16.77
C ILE A 116 25.33 -9.81 17.44
N PHE A 117 25.32 -10.14 18.72
CA PHE A 117 26.53 -10.49 19.47
C PHE A 117 26.62 -12.01 19.64
N VAL A 118 27.66 -12.62 19.07
CA VAL A 118 27.94 -14.06 19.21
C VAL A 118 29.04 -14.24 20.23
N HIS A 119 28.74 -14.91 21.34
CA HIS A 119 29.65 -15.09 22.46
C HIS A 119 30.37 -16.44 22.42
N GLU A 120 31.70 -16.42 22.58
CA GLU A 120 32.53 -17.63 22.72
C GLU A 120 32.43 -18.27 24.12
N GLU A 121 32.38 -17.45 25.18
CA GLU A 121 32.38 -17.90 26.57
C GLU A 121 31.41 -17.04 27.40
N ASN A 122 30.87 -17.64 28.48
CA ASN A 122 29.88 -17.02 29.37
C ASN A 122 30.47 -15.96 30.34
N ASP A 123 31.62 -15.34 29.99
CA ASP A 123 32.29 -14.32 30.82
C ASP A 123 31.69 -12.93 30.61
N ASN A 124 30.52 -12.72 31.21
CA ASN A 124 29.69 -11.53 31.03
C ASN A 124 30.40 -10.19 31.34
N ASN A 125 31.40 -10.18 32.22
CA ASN A 125 32.00 -8.93 32.68
C ASN A 125 32.95 -8.33 31.63
N LYS A 126 33.76 -9.15 30.97
CA LYS A 126 34.73 -8.72 29.96
C LYS A 126 34.03 -8.20 28.71
N TRP A 127 33.01 -8.94 28.25
CA TRP A 127 32.27 -8.64 27.03
C TRP A 127 31.36 -7.42 27.16
N SER A 128 30.80 -7.17 28.35
CA SER A 128 29.97 -5.99 28.59
C SER A 128 30.66 -4.65 28.26
N THR A 129 31.99 -4.58 28.41
CA THR A 129 32.76 -3.36 28.09
C THR A 129 32.93 -3.19 26.59
N VAL A 130 33.16 -4.30 25.88
CA VAL A 130 33.29 -4.33 24.41
C VAL A 130 31.95 -4.00 23.76
N GLU A 131 30.86 -4.62 24.22
CA GLU A 131 29.49 -4.35 23.75
C GLU A 131 29.11 -2.88 23.94
N LYS A 132 29.41 -2.29 25.11
CA LYS A 132 29.17 -0.85 25.34
C LYS A 132 29.99 0.03 24.40
N SER A 133 31.23 -0.34 24.12
CA SER A 133 32.08 0.40 23.18
C SER A 133 31.51 0.36 21.77
N ILE A 134 31.13 -0.83 21.30
CA ILE A 134 30.48 -1.04 20.00
C ILE A 134 29.18 -0.25 19.91
N PHE A 135 28.30 -0.38 20.90
CA PHE A 135 27.01 0.31 20.92
C PHE A 135 27.18 1.83 20.92
N ASN A 136 28.14 2.36 21.69
CA ASN A 136 28.45 3.79 21.68
C ASN A 136 28.95 4.26 20.31
N GLU A 137 29.81 3.49 19.64
CA GLU A 137 30.32 3.87 18.33
C GLU A 137 29.26 3.82 17.24
N VAL A 138 28.46 2.76 17.23
CA VAL A 138 27.30 2.65 16.33
C VAL A 138 26.35 3.82 16.54
N ASN A 139 26.06 4.20 17.79
CA ASN A 139 25.19 5.34 18.08
C ASN A 139 25.80 6.68 17.63
N LYS A 140 27.13 6.86 17.70
CA LYS A 140 27.75 8.05 17.11
C LYS A 140 27.51 8.12 15.61
N MET A 141 27.65 7.01 14.90
CA MET A 141 27.40 6.94 13.46
C MET A 141 25.92 7.21 13.13
N VAL A 142 25.01 6.56 13.85
CA VAL A 142 23.56 6.78 13.71
C VAL A 142 23.19 8.24 13.97
N ASN A 143 23.73 8.84 15.03
CA ASN A 143 23.51 10.25 15.34
C ASN A 143 24.08 11.17 14.26
N TYR A 144 25.25 10.84 13.70
CA TYR A 144 25.86 11.59 12.61
C TYR A 144 25.00 11.58 11.33
N LEU A 145 24.26 10.51 11.07
CA LEU A 145 23.38 10.34 9.90
C LEU A 145 21.91 10.66 10.17
N SER A 146 21.56 11.01 11.42
CA SER A 146 20.18 11.27 11.85
C SER A 146 19.53 12.47 11.16
N ASP A 147 20.35 13.36 10.58
CA ASP A 147 19.90 14.48 9.77
C ASP A 147 19.49 14.08 8.35
N THR A 148 19.76 12.84 7.94
CA THR A 148 19.56 12.37 6.58
C THR A 148 18.63 11.17 6.54
N VAL A 149 18.84 10.17 7.40
CA VAL A 149 18.10 8.91 7.39
C VAL A 149 17.69 8.50 8.80
N PHE A 150 16.52 7.89 8.94
CA PHE A 150 16.07 7.34 10.21
C PHE A 150 16.65 5.95 10.47
N PHE A 151 17.13 5.69 11.68
CA PHE A 151 17.64 4.39 12.09
C PHE A 151 16.87 3.85 13.30
N SER A 152 16.51 2.58 13.24
CA SER A 152 16.01 1.81 14.38
C SER A 152 17.07 0.79 14.77
N VAL A 153 17.66 0.92 15.96
CA VAL A 153 18.74 0.04 16.43
C VAL A 153 18.17 -1.05 17.33
N THR A 154 18.43 -2.30 16.98
CA THR A 154 18.05 -3.51 17.72
C THR A 154 19.29 -4.32 18.05
N THR A 155 19.23 -5.07 19.15
CA THR A 155 20.36 -5.85 19.67
C THR A 155 19.88 -7.26 20.04
N GLU A 156 20.62 -8.28 19.62
CA GLU A 156 20.35 -9.69 19.89
C GLU A 156 21.66 -10.36 20.34
N HIS A 157 21.59 -11.28 21.30
CA HIS A 157 22.77 -11.96 21.85
C HIS A 157 22.61 -13.47 21.70
N PHE A 158 23.64 -14.12 21.17
CA PHE A 158 23.70 -15.56 20.93
C PHE A 158 24.84 -16.19 21.72
N TRP A 159 24.47 -17.11 22.62
CA TRP A 159 25.40 -17.80 23.52
C TRP A 159 25.71 -19.23 23.07
N ASP A 160 24.79 -19.87 22.34
CA ASP A 160 24.88 -21.30 21.98
C ASP A 160 25.47 -21.55 20.59
N LEU A 161 25.55 -20.50 19.75
CA LEU A 161 26.01 -20.61 18.37
C LEU A 161 27.49 -21.02 18.26
N TYR A 162 28.30 -20.68 19.26
CA TYR A 162 29.71 -21.04 19.31
C TYR A 162 29.96 -22.54 19.55
N GLN A 163 28.98 -23.26 20.14
CA GLN A 163 29.09 -24.69 20.44
C GLN A 163 28.82 -25.60 19.23
N SER A 164 28.42 -25.02 18.10
CA SER A 164 28.18 -25.75 16.86
C SER A 164 29.49 -25.98 16.09
N ASP A 165 29.61 -27.09 15.35
CA ASP A 165 30.79 -27.47 14.54
C ASP A 165 31.08 -26.51 13.35
N ILE A 166 30.63 -25.26 13.43
CA ILE A 166 30.75 -24.25 12.39
C ILE A 166 32.16 -23.66 12.35
N PHE A 167 32.85 -23.58 13.49
CA PHE A 167 34.20 -23.03 13.56
C PHE A 167 35.26 -24.15 13.48
N SER A 168 36.03 -24.15 12.41
CA SER A 168 37.19 -25.02 12.27
C SER A 168 38.38 -24.45 13.06
N LYS A 169 38.79 -25.12 14.15
CA LYS A 169 39.99 -24.73 14.92
C LYS A 169 41.26 -25.17 14.18
N LYS A 170 42.13 -24.22 13.80
CA LYS A 170 43.45 -24.52 13.22
C LYS A 170 44.53 -24.17 14.24
N ASN A 171 45.43 -25.13 14.53
CA ASN A 171 46.56 -24.99 15.46
C ASN A 171 46.23 -24.25 16.77
N ASN A 172 45.45 -24.93 17.62
CA ASN A 172 45.27 -24.70 19.05
C ASN A 172 44.81 -23.33 19.59
N LYS A 173 44.62 -22.27 18.80
CA LYS A 173 44.02 -21.01 19.33
C LYS A 173 43.16 -20.21 18.35
N LYS A 174 43.44 -20.17 17.05
CA LYS A 174 42.68 -19.31 16.11
C LYS A 174 41.50 -20.03 15.46
N LEU A 175 40.35 -19.36 15.42
CA LEU A 175 39.17 -19.83 14.68
C LEU A 175 39.31 -19.44 13.22
N VAL A 176 39.14 -20.41 12.32
CA VAL A 176 39.15 -20.15 10.89
C VAL A 176 37.75 -20.36 10.35
N LEU A 177 37.22 -19.33 9.69
CA LEU A 177 36.00 -19.42 8.88
C LEU A 177 36.42 -19.50 7.41
N ASN A 178 36.33 -20.69 6.83
CA ASN A 178 36.45 -20.87 5.38
C ASN A 178 35.12 -20.52 4.70
N GLY A 179 35.11 -20.22 3.39
CA GLY A 179 33.91 -19.86 2.64
C GLY A 179 32.73 -20.86 2.77
N ALA A 180 33.00 -22.16 2.85
CA ALA A 180 31.95 -23.17 3.08
C ALA A 180 31.37 -23.12 4.52
N ASP A 181 32.20 -22.82 5.51
CA ASP A 181 31.80 -22.66 6.90
C ASP A 181 31.11 -21.30 7.12
N MET A 182 31.46 -20.28 6.33
CA MET A 182 30.81 -18.97 6.30
C MET A 182 29.33 -19.06 5.90
N THR A 183 29.02 -19.81 4.84
CA THR A 183 27.61 -20.02 4.43
C THR A 183 26.82 -20.73 5.53
N ARG A 184 27.43 -21.70 6.22
CA ARG A 184 26.80 -22.39 7.35
C ARG A 184 26.58 -21.46 8.54
N PHE A 185 27.55 -20.60 8.83
CA PHE A 185 27.45 -19.59 9.88
C PHE A 185 26.31 -18.60 9.60
N ILE A 186 26.27 -18.01 8.40
CA ILE A 186 25.19 -17.13 7.95
C ILE A 186 23.82 -17.81 8.08
N THR A 187 23.71 -19.05 7.62
CA THR A 187 22.47 -19.84 7.71
C THR A 187 22.06 -20.09 9.15
N ALA A 188 23.02 -20.35 10.05
CA ALA A 188 22.76 -20.56 11.46
C ALA A 188 22.27 -19.27 12.13
N ILE A 189 22.90 -18.13 11.84
CA ILE A 189 22.46 -16.81 12.32
C ILE A 189 21.03 -16.53 11.85
N ASP A 190 20.72 -16.71 10.57
CA ASP A 190 19.38 -16.46 10.04
C ASP A 190 18.32 -17.39 10.62
N LYS A 191 18.68 -18.63 10.96
CA LYS A 191 17.78 -19.58 11.61
C LYS A 191 17.47 -19.19 13.06
N HIS A 192 18.46 -18.66 13.77
CA HIS A 192 18.35 -18.32 15.19
C HIS A 192 17.89 -16.88 15.43
N SER A 193 17.98 -16.00 14.43
CA SER A 193 17.58 -14.61 14.56
C SER A 193 16.06 -14.44 14.58
N SER A 194 15.63 -13.50 15.41
CA SER A 194 14.23 -13.13 15.56
C SER A 194 13.67 -12.52 14.26
N PRO A 195 12.48 -12.95 13.79
CA PRO A 195 11.88 -12.36 12.59
C PRO A 195 11.47 -10.91 12.84
N VAL A 196 11.97 -9.99 12.00
CA VAL A 196 11.58 -8.58 12.03
C VAL A 196 10.49 -8.35 10.99
N ILE A 197 9.30 -7.92 11.43
CA ILE A 197 8.23 -7.48 10.52
C ILE A 197 8.43 -5.98 10.28
N SER A 198 9.15 -5.64 9.22
CA SER A 198 9.30 -4.26 8.76
C SER A 198 9.42 -4.24 7.24
N THR A 199 8.96 -3.14 6.65
CA THR A 199 9.15 -2.80 5.23
C THR A 199 10.51 -2.14 4.96
N ASP A 200 11.19 -1.68 6.02
CA ASP A 200 12.46 -0.96 5.89
C ASP A 200 13.64 -1.94 5.73
N PRO A 201 14.66 -1.60 4.93
CA PRO A 201 15.81 -2.48 4.73
C PRO A 201 16.56 -2.77 6.04
N LEU A 202 17.00 -4.03 6.18
CA LEU A 202 17.68 -4.54 7.37
C LEU A 202 19.19 -4.57 7.16
N LEU A 203 19.92 -3.87 8.01
CA LEU A 203 21.38 -3.87 8.10
C LEU A 203 21.80 -4.77 9.26
N LYS A 204 22.35 -5.94 8.97
CA LYS A 204 22.84 -6.88 9.98
C LYS A 204 24.32 -6.63 10.27
N PHE A 205 24.66 -6.49 11.55
CA PHE A 205 26.04 -6.42 12.02
C PHE A 205 26.25 -7.53 13.04
N VAL A 206 27.02 -8.54 12.66
CA VAL A 206 27.32 -9.70 13.50
C VAL A 206 28.69 -9.52 14.13
N PHE A 207 28.72 -9.29 15.43
CA PHE A 207 29.93 -9.20 16.22
C PHE A 207 30.26 -10.56 16.81
N VAL A 208 31.36 -11.16 16.39
CA VAL A 208 31.86 -12.39 17.00
C VAL A 208 32.85 -12.01 18.08
N LEU A 209 32.49 -12.31 19.32
CA LEU A 209 33.21 -11.96 20.53
C LEU A 209 34.13 -13.12 20.91
N THR A 210 35.39 -13.05 20.48
CA THR A 210 36.40 -14.08 20.74
C THR A 210 37.71 -13.49 21.24
N ASN A 211 38.38 -14.23 22.12
CA ASN A 211 39.68 -13.83 22.67
C ASN A 211 40.83 -14.03 21.68
N ASP A 212 40.75 -15.07 20.84
CA ASP A 212 41.86 -15.50 19.99
C ASP A 212 41.78 -14.96 18.55
N GLY A 213 40.65 -14.31 18.22
CA GLY A 213 40.39 -13.71 16.93
C GLY A 213 40.00 -14.72 15.85
N ILE A 214 39.39 -14.21 14.78
CA ILE A 214 38.90 -15.00 13.65
C ILE A 214 39.73 -14.69 12.42
N GLU A 215 40.12 -15.73 11.70
CA GLU A 215 40.70 -15.64 10.37
C GLU A 215 39.62 -16.01 9.35
N ILE A 216 39.31 -15.08 8.44
CA ILE A 216 38.29 -15.26 7.43
C ILE A 216 38.99 -15.49 6.09
N ASP A 217 38.78 -16.67 5.48
CA ASP A 217 39.36 -17.06 4.18
C ASP A 217 40.89 -16.83 4.03
N GLY A 218 41.65 -17.04 5.11
CA GLY A 218 43.12 -16.95 5.08
C GLY A 218 43.67 -15.52 5.13
N ILE A 219 42.79 -14.52 5.24
CA ILE A 219 43.15 -13.13 5.49
C ILE A 219 42.83 -12.82 6.96
N GLN A 220 43.77 -12.24 7.69
CA GLN A 220 43.48 -11.65 8.99
C GLN A 220 42.71 -10.34 8.76
N SER A 221 41.41 -10.44 8.46
CA SER A 221 40.52 -9.29 8.42
C SER A 221 39.77 -9.18 9.74
N ASN A 222 39.63 -7.95 10.23
CA ASN A 222 38.87 -7.65 11.44
C ASN A 222 37.35 -7.61 11.19
N GLY A 223 36.95 -7.68 9.92
CA GLY A 223 35.58 -7.93 9.50
C GLY A 223 35.50 -8.24 8.01
N GLN A 224 34.34 -8.73 7.58
CA GLN A 224 33.98 -8.90 6.18
C GLN A 224 32.53 -8.47 5.98
N THR A 225 32.30 -7.63 4.98
CA THR A 225 30.96 -7.14 4.63
C THR A 225 30.44 -7.88 3.41
N PHE A 226 29.19 -8.34 3.50
CA PHE A 226 28.44 -8.98 2.45
C PHE A 226 27.26 -8.08 2.09
N ALA A 227 27.35 -7.42 0.94
CA ALA A 227 26.38 -6.44 0.45
C ALA A 227 24.90 -6.82 0.62
N SER A 228 24.56 -8.08 0.34
CA SER A 228 23.19 -8.59 0.33
C SER A 228 22.69 -9.13 1.68
N TRP A 229 23.56 -9.22 2.69
CA TRP A 229 23.23 -9.84 3.98
C TRP A 229 23.58 -8.98 5.19
N GLY A 230 24.77 -8.38 5.22
CA GLY A 230 25.28 -7.64 6.37
C GLY A 230 26.79 -7.78 6.57
N SER A 231 27.31 -7.37 7.72
CA SER A 231 28.74 -7.45 8.05
C SER A 231 29.01 -8.40 9.21
N ILE A 232 30.14 -9.10 9.15
CA ILE A 232 30.68 -9.93 10.23
C ILE A 232 31.95 -9.25 10.73
N ILE A 233 32.00 -8.93 12.01
CA ILE A 233 33.08 -8.19 12.64
C ILE A 233 33.62 -9.02 13.80
N ASN A 234 34.94 -9.22 13.83
CA ASN A 234 35.61 -9.85 14.95
C ASN A 234 35.92 -8.80 16.00
N ALA A 235 35.40 -8.95 17.22
CA ALA A 235 35.69 -8.04 18.33
C ALA A 235 36.41 -8.78 19.46
N SER A 236 37.69 -8.46 19.61
CA SER A 236 38.54 -9.01 20.66
C SER A 236 38.85 -7.99 21.75
N PRO A 237 38.86 -8.40 23.03
CA PRO A 237 39.11 -7.51 24.15
C PRO A 237 40.58 -7.08 24.15
N GLY A 238 40.82 -5.77 24.01
CA GLY A 238 42.16 -5.18 23.92
C GLY A 238 42.56 -4.67 22.54
N LYS A 239 41.77 -4.95 21.50
CA LYS A 239 41.96 -4.46 20.13
C LYS A 239 40.83 -3.50 19.72
N SER A 240 40.63 -2.43 20.51
CA SER A 240 39.52 -1.48 20.29
C SER A 240 39.51 -0.89 18.88
N ASP A 241 40.66 -0.42 18.43
CA ASP A 241 40.74 0.39 17.20
C ASP A 241 40.46 -0.46 15.95
N GLU A 242 40.76 -1.77 16.02
CA GLU A 242 40.58 -2.73 14.93
C GLU A 242 39.10 -2.99 14.62
N TYR A 243 38.28 -3.31 15.63
CA TYR A 243 36.85 -3.56 15.40
C TYR A 243 36.04 -2.28 15.22
N LEU A 244 36.48 -1.15 15.80
CA LEU A 244 35.83 0.14 15.58
C LEU A 244 36.00 0.58 14.12
N ASN A 245 37.20 0.48 13.55
CA ASN A 245 37.42 0.77 12.13
C ASN A 245 36.61 -0.17 11.22
N ALA A 246 36.51 -1.45 11.57
CA ALA A 246 35.68 -2.41 10.83
C ALA A 246 34.19 -2.02 10.81
N ILE A 247 33.67 -1.39 11.88
CA ILE A 247 32.29 -0.85 11.90
C ILE A 247 32.15 0.26 10.85
N TYR A 248 33.09 1.21 10.80
CA TYR A 248 33.08 2.29 9.82
C TYR A 248 33.14 1.75 8.39
N GLU A 249 34.09 0.86 8.09
CA GLU A 249 34.22 0.21 6.78
C GLU A 249 32.93 -0.52 6.38
N SER A 250 32.29 -1.20 7.33
CA SER A 250 31.01 -1.88 7.11
C SER A 250 29.88 -0.91 6.78
N PHE A 251 29.79 0.24 7.47
CA PHE A 251 28.82 1.28 7.14
C PHE A 251 29.08 1.86 5.74
N HIS A 252 30.34 2.12 5.41
CA HIS A 252 30.73 2.63 4.10
C HIS A 252 30.34 1.66 2.98
N SER A 253 30.67 0.37 3.14
CA SER A 253 30.34 -0.66 2.16
C SER A 253 28.83 -0.89 2.04
N LEU A 254 28.11 -1.03 3.15
CA LEU A 254 26.67 -1.33 3.12
C LEU A 254 25.85 -0.17 2.55
N LEU A 255 26.20 1.09 2.88
CA LEU A 255 25.48 2.27 2.42
C LEU A 255 25.97 2.81 1.07
N GLY A 256 26.98 2.16 0.46
CA GLY A 256 27.47 2.56 -0.86
C GLY A 256 28.24 3.87 -0.87
N VAL A 257 28.93 4.17 0.23
CA VAL A 257 29.74 5.37 0.36
C VAL A 257 31.12 5.07 -0.22
N GLN A 258 31.33 5.45 -1.48
CA GLN A 258 32.61 5.29 -2.16
C GLN A 258 33.70 6.08 -1.43
N ILE A 259 34.68 5.38 -0.87
CA ILE A 259 35.95 5.98 -0.48
C ILE A 259 36.97 5.53 -1.52
N SER A 260 37.59 6.47 -2.23
CA SER A 260 38.72 6.17 -3.11
C SER A 260 39.84 5.56 -2.26
N THR A 261 40.10 4.28 -2.47
CA THR A 261 41.07 3.48 -1.70
C THR A 261 42.52 3.96 -1.82
N ASP A 262 42.81 4.93 -2.69
CA ASP A 262 44.16 5.48 -2.90
C ASP A 262 44.56 6.60 -1.93
N ASP A 263 43.64 7.20 -1.17
CA ASP A 263 43.91 8.40 -0.34
C ASP A 263 43.69 8.24 1.18
N LEU A 264 43.47 7.03 1.70
CA LEU A 264 43.31 6.82 3.15
C LEU A 264 44.66 6.55 3.83
N PRO A 265 45.21 7.48 4.64
CA PRO A 265 46.11 7.06 5.71
C PRO A 265 45.33 6.17 6.69
N PRO A 266 45.94 5.11 7.25
CA PRO A 266 45.27 4.04 8.02
C PRO A 266 44.73 4.47 9.41
N THR A 267 44.50 5.76 9.63
CA THR A 267 44.30 6.37 10.94
C THR A 267 43.29 7.51 10.95
N VAL A 268 42.37 7.59 9.98
CA VAL A 268 41.34 8.64 10.04
C VAL A 268 40.24 8.24 11.02
N LYS A 269 40.32 8.82 12.23
CA LYS A 269 39.36 8.69 13.34
C LYS A 269 38.02 9.40 13.09
N HIS A 270 37.74 9.82 11.85
CA HIS A 270 36.57 10.63 11.51
C HIS A 270 35.94 10.19 10.19
N PRO A 271 34.60 10.23 10.07
CA PRO A 271 33.92 9.99 8.81
C PRO A 271 34.46 10.95 7.75
N ASP A 272 34.89 10.43 6.60
CA ASP A 272 35.32 11.26 5.47
C ASP A 272 34.16 12.16 5.03
N HIS A 273 34.23 13.44 5.40
CA HIS A 273 33.16 14.41 5.19
C HIS A 273 32.74 14.50 3.73
N ALA A 274 33.65 14.30 2.77
CA ALA A 274 33.32 14.39 1.36
C ALA A 274 32.45 13.21 0.90
N ALA A 275 32.84 11.98 1.23
CA ALA A 275 32.10 10.78 0.85
C ALA A 275 30.70 10.74 1.49
N TRP A 276 30.61 11.11 2.77
CA TRP A 276 29.31 11.20 3.46
C TRP A 276 28.42 12.32 2.93
N ASN A 277 28.99 13.44 2.48
CA ASN A 277 28.21 14.49 1.82
C ASN A 277 27.63 14.01 0.47
N ASN A 278 28.37 13.18 -0.28
CA ASN A 278 27.85 12.59 -1.51
C ASN A 278 26.68 11.64 -1.23
N PHE A 279 26.80 10.81 -0.18
CA PHE A 279 25.69 9.97 0.28
C PHE A 279 24.45 10.80 0.65
N ARG A 280 24.63 11.91 1.38
CA ARG A 280 23.52 12.81 1.76
C ARG A 280 22.80 13.38 0.55
N ARG A 281 23.54 13.81 -0.47
CA ARG A 281 22.98 14.32 -1.74
C ARG A 281 22.22 13.24 -2.50
N ARG A 282 22.79 12.04 -2.62
CA ARG A 282 22.16 10.88 -3.26
C ARG A 282 20.87 10.49 -2.52
N ALA A 283 20.91 10.41 -1.19
CA ALA A 283 19.76 10.12 -0.36
C ALA A 283 18.66 11.18 -0.49
N PHE A 284 19.02 12.46 -0.55
CA PHE A 284 18.09 13.56 -0.79
C PHE A 284 17.36 13.42 -2.14
N SER A 285 18.10 13.24 -3.25
CA SER A 285 17.51 13.06 -4.59
C SER A 285 16.58 11.85 -4.64
N GLU A 286 17.09 10.68 -4.21
CA GLU A 286 16.32 9.43 -4.23
C GLU A 286 15.05 9.53 -3.39
N ASN A 287 15.12 10.12 -2.19
CA ASN A 287 13.94 10.26 -1.34
C ASN A 287 12.88 11.19 -1.94
N ILE A 288 13.29 12.29 -2.59
CA ILE A 288 12.37 13.16 -3.32
C ILE A 288 11.75 12.42 -4.51
N ASN A 289 12.56 11.72 -5.31
CA ASN A 289 12.13 10.99 -6.49
C ASN A 289 11.14 9.87 -6.12
N LYS A 290 11.40 9.12 -5.05
CA LYS A 290 10.49 8.10 -4.51
C LYS A 290 9.20 8.70 -3.97
N ALA A 291 9.27 9.77 -3.18
CA ALA A 291 8.08 10.46 -2.67
C ALA A 291 7.18 10.93 -3.82
N LYS A 292 7.76 11.54 -4.86
CA LYS A 292 7.07 11.94 -6.08
C LYS A 292 6.43 10.75 -6.78
N HIS A 293 7.16 9.65 -6.93
CA HIS A 293 6.65 8.44 -7.59
C HIS A 293 5.42 7.90 -6.86
N PHE A 294 5.46 7.79 -5.52
CA PHE A 294 4.32 7.34 -4.72
C PHE A 294 3.11 8.27 -4.85
N ILE A 295 3.28 9.59 -4.73
CA ILE A 295 2.16 10.53 -4.86
C ILE A 295 1.58 10.50 -6.28
N THR A 296 2.43 10.39 -7.31
CA THR A 296 2.01 10.28 -8.72
C THR A 296 1.25 8.98 -8.95
N ALA A 297 1.71 7.87 -8.36
CA ALA A 297 1.04 6.59 -8.42
C ALA A 297 -0.36 6.66 -7.78
N ILE A 298 -0.48 7.26 -6.58
CA ILE A 298 -1.77 7.46 -5.90
C ILE A 298 -2.72 8.33 -6.76
N ASN A 299 -2.23 9.43 -7.34
CA ASN A 299 -3.04 10.30 -8.20
C ASN A 299 -3.44 9.61 -9.52
N THR A 300 -2.54 8.82 -10.10
CA THR A 300 -2.82 8.03 -11.30
C THR A 300 -3.86 6.95 -11.01
N LEU A 301 -3.73 6.27 -9.86
CA LEU A 301 -4.69 5.28 -9.40
C LEU A 301 -6.07 5.90 -9.16
N ALA A 302 -6.11 7.05 -8.48
CA ALA A 302 -7.33 7.83 -8.24
C ALA A 302 -8.05 8.26 -9.54
N SER A 303 -7.29 8.59 -10.59
CA SER A 303 -7.86 9.00 -11.88
C SER A 303 -8.33 7.81 -12.73
N LYS A 304 -7.58 6.69 -12.72
CA LYS A 304 -7.90 5.48 -13.49
C LYS A 304 -8.98 4.60 -12.84
N MET A 305 -9.13 4.68 -11.52
CA MET A 305 -10.12 3.91 -10.77
C MET A 305 -11.12 4.84 -10.07
N PRO A 306 -12.16 5.32 -10.78
CA PRO A 306 -13.16 6.21 -10.20
C PRO A 306 -13.89 5.60 -9.00
N GLN A 307 -13.92 4.29 -8.83
CA GLN A 307 -14.63 3.67 -7.70
C GLN A 307 -13.79 3.57 -6.43
N LEU A 308 -12.51 3.95 -6.48
CA LEU A 308 -11.60 3.92 -5.34
C LEU A 308 -12.01 4.96 -4.29
N VAL A 309 -12.16 4.51 -3.04
CA VAL A 309 -12.43 5.39 -1.89
C VAL A 309 -11.09 5.91 -1.36
N ILE A 310 -10.86 7.21 -1.51
CA ILE A 310 -9.70 7.88 -0.91
C ILE A 310 -10.17 8.48 0.41
N THR A 311 -9.68 7.93 1.51
CA THR A 311 -10.01 8.40 2.86
C THR A 311 -9.41 9.78 3.13
N PRO A 312 -10.00 10.58 4.04
CA PRO A 312 -9.40 11.84 4.48
C PRO A 312 -7.97 11.69 4.99
N GLU A 313 -7.67 10.56 5.65
CA GLU A 313 -6.34 10.24 6.17
C GLU A 313 -5.30 10.10 5.06
N VAL A 314 -5.59 9.34 4.01
CA VAL A 314 -4.70 9.20 2.83
C VAL A 314 -4.51 10.56 2.16
N GLY A 315 -5.59 11.35 2.01
CA GLY A 315 -5.50 12.70 1.47
C GLY A 315 -4.62 13.63 2.31
N GLU A 316 -4.70 13.54 3.63
CA GLU A 316 -3.87 14.31 4.55
C GLU A 316 -2.39 13.91 4.48
N LEU A 317 -2.09 12.60 4.43
CA LEU A 317 -0.73 12.08 4.29
C LEU A 317 -0.08 12.56 2.99
N VAL A 318 -0.81 12.48 1.87
CA VAL A 318 -0.34 12.99 0.56
C VAL A 318 -0.09 14.48 0.59
N ARG A 319 -1.01 15.26 1.19
CA ARG A 319 -0.87 16.72 1.33
C ARG A 319 0.35 17.08 2.20
N LYS A 320 0.51 16.42 3.35
CA LYS A 320 1.67 16.61 4.24
C LYS A 320 2.97 16.26 3.51
N SER A 321 3.02 15.12 2.84
CA SER A 321 4.18 14.70 2.05
C SER A 321 4.53 15.74 0.98
N LYS A 322 3.55 16.21 0.20
CA LYS A 322 3.75 17.27 -0.81
C LYS A 322 4.33 18.56 -0.20
N ASN A 323 3.84 18.98 0.97
CA ASN A 323 4.38 20.15 1.66
C ASN A 323 5.84 19.92 2.09
N PHE A 324 6.14 18.76 2.67
CA PHE A 324 7.52 18.42 3.05
C PHE A 324 8.46 18.33 1.86
N VAL A 325 8.02 17.84 0.68
CA VAL A 325 8.83 17.91 -0.54
C VAL A 325 9.15 19.35 -0.90
N LYS A 326 8.16 20.26 -0.88
CA LYS A 326 8.37 21.68 -1.20
C LYS A 326 9.35 22.35 -0.23
N GLU A 327 9.20 22.08 1.05
CA GLU A 327 10.11 22.59 2.08
C GLU A 327 11.51 21.98 1.96
N ALA A 328 11.61 20.68 1.67
CA ALA A 328 12.90 20.00 1.49
C ALA A 328 13.69 20.60 0.32
N ILE A 329 13.02 20.95 -0.79
CA ILE A 329 13.64 21.60 -1.94
C ILE A 329 14.04 23.04 -1.60
N SER A 330 13.18 23.80 -0.91
CA SER A 330 13.45 25.19 -0.58
C SER A 330 14.59 25.37 0.43
N GLU A 331 14.77 24.41 1.34
CA GLU A 331 15.78 24.47 2.40
C GLU A 331 16.98 23.54 2.14
N GLU A 332 16.97 22.78 1.04
CA GLU A 332 17.92 21.69 0.74
C GLU A 332 18.13 20.73 1.93
N ASN A 333 17.02 20.38 2.61
CA ASN A 333 17.07 19.62 3.86
C ASN A 333 16.81 18.11 3.64
N PRO A 334 17.82 17.23 3.82
CA PRO A 334 17.68 15.79 3.61
C PRO A 334 16.70 15.11 4.56
N LEU A 335 16.58 15.59 5.81
CA LEU A 335 15.62 15.03 6.76
C LEU A 335 14.18 15.21 6.27
N LYS A 336 13.85 16.41 5.76
CA LYS A 336 12.50 16.71 5.24
C LYS A 336 12.18 15.86 4.01
N ALA A 337 13.17 15.59 3.16
CA ALA A 337 13.02 14.67 2.03
C ALA A 337 12.69 13.24 2.50
N SER A 338 13.39 12.75 3.52
CA SER A 338 13.15 11.43 4.11
C SER A 338 11.75 11.34 4.74
N VAL A 339 11.33 12.37 5.50
CA VAL A 339 9.96 12.44 6.05
C VAL A 339 8.91 12.48 4.94
N ALA A 340 9.15 13.23 3.87
CA ALA A 340 8.23 13.30 2.74
C ALA A 340 8.04 11.91 2.10
N ARG A 341 9.12 11.16 1.89
CA ARG A 341 9.07 9.78 1.38
C ARG A 341 8.26 8.87 2.30
N LEU A 342 8.55 8.87 3.61
CA LEU A 342 7.84 8.01 4.57
C LEU A 342 6.33 8.28 4.58
N LEU A 343 5.92 9.56 4.52
CA LEU A 343 4.51 9.92 4.46
C LEU A 343 3.85 9.49 3.15
N ALA A 344 4.56 9.58 2.02
CA ALA A 344 4.04 9.15 0.72
C ALA A 344 3.90 7.63 0.63
N GLU A 345 4.89 6.89 1.13
CA GLU A 345 4.91 5.43 1.20
C GLU A 345 3.79 4.92 2.11
N ARG A 346 3.65 5.49 3.31
CA ARG A 346 2.53 5.18 4.22
C ARG A 346 1.16 5.46 3.61
N ALA A 347 1.04 6.50 2.78
CA ALA A 347 -0.20 6.77 2.06
C ALA A 347 -0.48 5.71 0.99
N ALA A 348 0.56 5.24 0.27
CA ALA A 348 0.46 4.23 -0.77
C ALA A 348 0.11 2.84 -0.21
N ASP A 349 0.70 2.49 0.94
CA ASP A 349 0.49 1.20 1.61
C ASP A 349 -0.78 1.17 2.48
N HIS A 350 -1.54 2.27 2.51
CA HIS A 350 -2.72 2.36 3.36
C HIS A 350 -3.78 1.33 2.95
N SER A 351 -4.28 0.57 3.94
CA SER A 351 -5.21 -0.55 3.73
C SER A 351 -6.49 -0.18 2.96
N SER A 352 -6.94 1.08 3.03
CA SER A 352 -8.09 1.58 2.28
C SER A 352 -7.91 1.53 0.76
N LEU A 353 -6.67 1.65 0.27
CA LEU A 353 -6.35 1.59 -1.15
C LEU A 353 -6.34 0.15 -1.69
N ILE A 354 -6.07 -0.83 -0.83
CA ILE A 354 -5.99 -2.26 -1.17
C ILE A 354 -7.36 -2.95 -0.98
N GLY A 355 -8.10 -2.59 0.08
CA GLY A 355 -9.29 -3.31 0.54
C GLY A 355 -10.63 -2.95 -0.15
N THR A 356 -10.65 -2.02 -1.09
CA THR A 356 -11.92 -1.51 -1.67
C THR A 356 -12.33 -2.15 -2.99
N GLY A 357 -11.51 -3.05 -3.55
CA GLY A 357 -11.80 -3.78 -4.79
C GLY A 357 -13.00 -4.74 -4.68
N ASP A 358 -13.16 -5.44 -3.55
CA ASP A 358 -14.14 -6.54 -3.43
C ASP A 358 -15.42 -6.20 -2.64
N LEU A 359 -15.39 -5.20 -1.76
CA LEU A 359 -16.49 -4.99 -0.81
C LEU A 359 -17.57 -4.02 -1.30
N THR A 360 -17.27 -3.13 -2.26
CA THR A 360 -18.28 -2.15 -2.70
C THR A 360 -19.41 -2.82 -3.46
N SER A 361 -19.17 -3.85 -4.27
CA SER A 361 -20.19 -4.54 -5.08
C SER A 361 -21.25 -5.27 -4.23
N SER A 362 -20.79 -5.95 -3.19
CA SER A 362 -21.64 -6.78 -2.33
C SER A 362 -22.40 -5.96 -1.29
N LEU A 363 -21.73 -4.93 -0.72
CA LEU A 363 -22.37 -3.98 0.19
C LEU A 363 -23.42 -3.12 -0.53
N LYS A 364 -23.13 -2.75 -1.79
CA LYS A 364 -24.08 -2.11 -2.71
C LYS A 364 -25.36 -2.94 -2.84
N ILE A 365 -25.28 -4.23 -3.15
CA ILE A 365 -26.46 -5.10 -3.27
C ILE A 365 -27.25 -5.17 -1.95
N GLY A 366 -26.57 -5.28 -0.80
CA GLY A 366 -27.20 -5.30 0.52
C GLY A 366 -27.96 -4.02 0.89
N ILE A 367 -27.51 -2.87 0.39
CA ILE A 367 -28.20 -1.56 0.55
C ILE A 367 -29.26 -1.35 -0.55
N TYR A 368 -29.01 -1.85 -1.76
CA TYR A 368 -29.88 -1.64 -2.93
C TYR A 368 -31.16 -2.44 -2.92
N VAL A 369 -31.15 -3.67 -2.38
CA VAL A 369 -32.36 -4.50 -2.35
C VAL A 369 -33.43 -3.89 -1.43
N PRO A 370 -33.14 -3.48 -0.17
CA PRO A 370 -34.18 -2.93 0.72
C PRO A 370 -34.72 -1.56 0.31
N ILE A 371 -33.90 -0.72 -0.35
CA ILE A 371 -34.31 0.63 -0.79
C ILE A 371 -35.00 0.59 -2.16
N GLY A 372 -34.47 -0.20 -3.10
CA GLY A 372 -34.99 -0.30 -4.47
C GLY A 372 -36.24 -1.16 -4.58
N MET A 373 -36.37 -2.23 -3.77
CA MET A 373 -37.49 -3.16 -3.86
C MET A 373 -38.87 -2.51 -3.55
N PRO A 374 -39.03 -1.65 -2.52
CA PRO A 374 -40.30 -0.97 -2.26
C PRO A 374 -40.69 0.04 -3.35
N LEU A 375 -39.71 0.69 -3.98
CA LEU A 375 -39.93 1.61 -5.10
C LEU A 375 -40.29 0.87 -6.40
N MET A 376 -39.74 -0.32 -6.62
CA MET A 376 -40.01 -1.14 -7.80
C MET A 376 -41.34 -1.90 -7.70
N LEU A 377 -41.75 -2.29 -6.50
CA LEU A 377 -43.00 -3.01 -6.23
C LEU A 377 -44.26 -2.41 -6.90
N PRO A 378 -44.58 -1.11 -6.74
CA PRO A 378 -45.77 -0.52 -7.36
C PRO A 378 -45.67 -0.45 -8.89
N ILE A 379 -44.46 -0.28 -9.44
CA ILE A 379 -44.22 -0.28 -10.89
C ILE A 379 -44.44 -1.68 -11.47
N VAL A 380 -43.90 -2.70 -10.80
CA VAL A 380 -44.09 -4.12 -11.14
C VAL A 380 -45.57 -4.50 -11.02
N GLU A 381 -46.27 -4.03 -9.99
CA GLU A 381 -47.70 -4.29 -9.81
C GLU A 381 -48.54 -3.73 -10.97
N VAL A 382 -48.27 -2.49 -11.40
CA VAL A 382 -48.95 -1.87 -12.54
C VAL A 382 -48.66 -2.63 -13.84
N LEU A 383 -47.40 -3.06 -14.05
CA LEU A 383 -47.00 -3.89 -15.20
C LEU A 383 -47.72 -5.24 -15.21
N ILE A 384 -47.76 -5.93 -14.07
CA ILE A 384 -48.46 -7.21 -13.93
C ILE A 384 -49.95 -7.02 -14.24
N ARG A 385 -50.62 -6.02 -13.64
CA ARG A 385 -52.04 -5.73 -13.89
C ARG A 385 -52.32 -5.39 -15.36
N TYR A 386 -51.43 -4.65 -16.01
CA TYR A 386 -51.54 -4.32 -17.43
C TYR A 386 -51.43 -5.57 -18.32
N PHE A 387 -50.43 -6.43 -18.09
CA PHE A 387 -50.24 -7.65 -18.87
C PHE A 387 -51.32 -8.71 -18.60
N TRP A 388 -51.74 -8.89 -17.35
CA TRP A 388 -52.84 -9.80 -16.99
C TRP A 388 -54.18 -9.36 -17.59
N GLY A 389 -54.50 -8.05 -17.56
CA GLY A 389 -55.70 -7.52 -18.21
C GLY A 389 -55.70 -7.75 -19.72
N ARG A 390 -54.52 -7.70 -20.35
CA ARG A 390 -54.36 -7.99 -21.79
C ARG A 390 -54.46 -9.48 -22.09
N TYR A 391 -53.97 -10.35 -21.20
CA TYR A 391 -54.08 -11.80 -21.33
C TYR A 391 -55.55 -12.26 -21.19
N LYS A 392 -56.27 -11.77 -20.19
CA LYS A 392 -57.69 -12.11 -19.95
C LYS A 392 -58.60 -11.67 -21.10
N ASN A 393 -58.36 -10.49 -21.68
CA ASN A 393 -59.14 -9.99 -22.83
C ASN A 393 -58.86 -10.73 -24.16
N ARG A 394 -57.79 -11.51 -24.27
CA ARG A 394 -57.55 -12.37 -25.44
C ARG A 394 -58.35 -13.66 -25.40
N HIS A 395 -58.68 -14.17 -24.21
CA HIS A 395 -59.45 -15.41 -24.05
C HIS A 395 -60.97 -15.20 -24.06
N ILE A 396 -61.47 -13.99 -23.76
CA ILE A 396 -62.92 -13.69 -23.80
C ILE A 396 -63.44 -13.40 -25.23
N LYS A 397 -62.56 -13.30 -26.24
CA LYS A 397 -62.95 -13.14 -27.65
C LYS A 397 -63.06 -14.46 -28.42
N VAL A 398 -62.95 -15.59 -27.73
CA VAL A 398 -63.03 -16.94 -28.31
C VAL A 398 -64.05 -17.73 -27.51
N GLU A 399 -65.31 -17.32 -27.56
CA GLU A 399 -66.49 -18.15 -27.28
C GLU A 399 -67.72 -17.50 -27.92
#